data_AF-A0A509LAJ9-F1
#
_entry.id   AF-A0A509LAJ9-F1
#
_cell.length_a   1.000
_cell.length_b   1.000
_cell.length_c   1.000
_cell.angle_alpha   90.00
_cell.angle_beta   90.00
_cell.angle_gamma   90.00
#
_symmetry.space_group_name_H-M   'P 1'
#
loop_
_entity.id
_entity.type
_entity.pdbx_description
1 polymer ?
#
loop_
_entity_poly.entity_id
_entity_poly.type
_entity_poly.pdbx_seq_one_letter_code
_entity_poly.pdbx_strand_id
1 'polypeptide(L)'
;MSSQTIAEKSDADSVEIPRDIPEGWSPTILAFACHYCAFAAADLAGVMRLSYETNVKIIRLPCTGKLDHGYIMRAFERGADGVFAAG
;
A
#
# COMPACT_ATOMS: atom_id res chain seq x y z
N MET A 1 -30.07 5.80 -11.41
CA MET A 1 -30.58 5.54 -10.05
C MET A 1 -30.67 4.03 -9.88
N SER A 2 -30.15 3.51 -8.76
CA SER A 2 -29.92 2.08 -8.43
C SER A 2 -28.71 1.44 -9.07
N SER A 3 -27.60 1.43 -8.32
CA SER A 3 -26.79 0.25 -8.00
C SER A 3 -25.81 0.68 -6.91
N GLN A 4 -26.16 0.38 -5.67
CA GLN A 4 -25.37 0.70 -4.48
C GLN A 4 -24.07 -0.11 -4.49
N THR A 5 -22.96 0.57 -4.22
CA THR A 5 -21.64 -0.01 -4.00
C THR A 5 -21.68 -0.89 -2.75
N ILE A 6 -21.47 -2.19 -2.93
CA ILE A 6 -21.30 -3.13 -1.83
C ILE A 6 -19.87 -2.96 -1.31
N ALA A 7 -19.75 -2.17 -0.24
CA ALA A 7 -18.63 -2.27 0.68
C ALA A 7 -18.81 -3.58 1.48
N GLU A 8 -18.18 -4.65 1.00
CA GLU A 8 -18.07 -5.90 1.77
C GLU A 8 -17.05 -5.67 2.89
N LYS A 9 -17.57 -5.20 4.02
CA LYS A 9 -16.89 -5.11 5.31
C LYS A 9 -16.69 -6.53 5.85
N SER A 10 -15.49 -7.09 5.69
CA SER A 10 -15.04 -8.16 6.58
C SER A 10 -14.52 -7.51 7.86
N ASP A 11 -15.40 -7.43 8.85
CA ASP A 11 -15.08 -7.09 10.22
C ASP A 11 -14.05 -8.09 10.78
N ALA A 12 -12.77 -7.72 10.71
CA ALA A 12 -11.71 -8.27 11.53
C ALA A 12 -11.21 -7.11 12.41
N ASP A 13 -11.34 -7.28 13.72
CA ASP A 13 -11.06 -6.30 14.78
C ASP A 13 -9.91 -5.34 14.42
N SER A 14 -10.26 -4.14 13.96
CA SER A 14 -9.25 -3.14 13.62
C SER A 14 -8.63 -2.60 14.90
N VAL A 15 -7.36 -2.94 15.13
CA VAL A 15 -6.52 -2.44 16.24
C VAL A 15 -6.46 -0.91 16.25
N GLU A 16 -6.68 -0.28 15.08
CA GLU A 16 -6.71 1.16 14.92
C GLU A 16 -8.13 1.71 14.96
N ILE A 17 -8.29 2.84 15.68
CA ILE A 17 -9.55 3.58 15.76
C ILE A 17 -9.84 4.16 14.36
N PRO A 18 -10.99 3.86 13.74
CA PRO A 18 -11.37 4.44 12.46
C PRO A 18 -11.38 5.97 12.58
N ARG A 19 -10.63 6.65 11.71
CA ARG A 19 -10.62 8.11 11.61
C ARG A 19 -11.47 8.54 10.43
N ASP A 20 -12.15 9.68 10.57
CA ASP A 20 -12.90 10.28 9.47
C ASP A 20 -11.93 10.72 8.36
N ILE A 21 -12.19 10.26 7.14
CA ILE A 21 -11.40 10.57 5.95
C ILE A 21 -12.02 11.82 5.30
N PRO A 22 -11.27 12.92 5.11
CA PRO A 22 -11.80 14.13 4.49
C PRO A 22 -12.17 13.89 3.02
N GLU A 23 -13.25 14.53 2.56
CA GLU A 23 -13.72 14.41 1.18
C GLU A 23 -12.64 14.86 0.18
N GLY A 24 -12.31 14.00 -0.79
CA GLY A 24 -11.32 14.28 -1.84
C GLY A 24 -9.85 13.99 -1.46
N TRP A 25 -9.58 13.38 -0.31
CA TRP A 25 -8.22 12.95 0.04
C TRP A 25 -7.83 11.64 -0.65
N SER A 26 -6.63 11.59 -1.21
CA SER A 26 -6.03 10.40 -1.83
C SER A 26 -4.69 10.10 -1.15
N PRO A 27 -4.56 9.01 -0.39
CA PRO A 27 -3.35 8.75 0.39
C PRO A 27 -2.21 8.30 -0.53
N THR A 28 -1.04 8.90 -0.41
CA THR A 28 0.17 8.40 -1.09
C THR A 28 0.80 7.29 -0.27
N ILE A 29 0.77 6.06 -0.80
CA ILE A 29 1.35 4.88 -0.14
C ILE A 29 2.65 4.51 -0.83
N LEU A 30 3.73 4.40 -0.06
CA LEU A 30 5.04 3.96 -0.57
C LEU A 30 5.29 2.50 -0.21
N ALA A 31 5.42 1.65 -1.21
CA ALA A 31 5.63 0.21 -1.04
C ALA A 31 7.09 -0.17 -1.27
N PHE A 32 7.80 -0.61 -0.24
CA PHE A 32 9.12 -1.22 -0.36
C PHE A 32 8.97 -2.71 -0.64
N ALA A 33 9.32 -3.10 -1.87
CA ALA A 33 9.17 -4.47 -2.34
C ALA A 33 10.54 -5.12 -2.54
N CYS A 34 10.75 -6.30 -1.96
CA CYS A 34 11.91 -7.11 -2.28
C CYS A 34 11.87 -7.58 -3.74
N HIS A 35 13.05 -7.73 -4.34
CA HIS A 35 13.19 -8.10 -5.75
C HIS A 35 12.60 -9.47 -6.07
N TYR A 36 12.82 -10.45 -5.19
CA TYR A 36 12.56 -11.86 -5.50
C TYR A 36 11.14 -12.33 -5.21
N CYS A 37 10.51 -11.82 -4.15
CA CYS A 37 9.17 -12.24 -3.72
C CYS A 37 8.13 -11.15 -3.99
N ALA A 38 8.22 -10.00 -3.31
CA ALA A 38 7.18 -8.98 -3.35
C ALA A 38 7.06 -8.28 -4.71
N PHE A 39 8.18 -7.97 -5.36
CA PHE A 39 8.16 -7.37 -6.69
C PHE A 39 7.68 -8.39 -7.74
N ALA A 40 8.08 -9.66 -7.62
CA ALA A 40 7.57 -10.73 -8.48
C ALA A 40 6.05 -10.96 -8.28
N ALA A 41 5.55 -10.83 -7.05
CA ALA A 41 4.12 -10.89 -6.76
C ALA A 41 3.36 -9.70 -7.36
N ALA A 42 3.95 -8.50 -7.33
CA ALA A 42 3.40 -7.32 -8.01
C ALA A 42 3.35 -7.52 -9.53
N ASP A 43 4.40 -8.10 -10.13
CA ASP A 43 4.42 -8.45 -11.55
C ASP A 43 3.35 -9.50 -11.88
N LEU A 44 3.17 -10.51 -11.03
CA LEU A 44 2.11 -11.51 -11.18
C LEU A 44 0.72 -10.88 -11.10
N ALA A 45 0.49 -9.95 -10.18
CA ALA A 45 -0.77 -9.20 -10.10
C ALA A 45 -1.04 -8.42 -11.41
N GLY A 46 0.00 -7.87 -12.03
CA GLY A 46 -0.07 -7.26 -13.36
C GLY A 46 -0.43 -8.24 -14.47
N VAL A 47 0.19 -9.43 -14.48
CA VAL A 47 -0.14 -10.52 -15.44
C VAL A 47 -1.58 -10.98 -15.29
N MET A 48 -2.06 -11.07 -14.05
CA MET A 48 -3.44 -11.42 -13.72
C MET A 48 -4.44 -10.28 -13.98
N ARG A 49 -3.96 -9.09 -14.34
CA ARG A 49 -4.77 -7.88 -14.57
C ARG A 49 -5.61 -7.50 -13.35
N LEU A 50 -5.04 -7.67 -12.15
CA LEU A 50 -5.66 -7.21 -10.92
C LEU A 50 -5.57 -5.69 -10.85
N SER A 51 -6.72 -5.03 -10.82
CA SER A 51 -6.80 -3.59 -10.60
C SER A 51 -6.49 -3.27 -9.14
N TYR A 52 -5.65 -2.27 -8.92
CA TYR A 52 -5.39 -1.68 -7.63
C TYR A 52 -5.41 -0.15 -7.80
N GLU A 53 -5.51 0.57 -6.68
CA GLU A 53 -5.58 2.02 -6.71
C GLU A 53 -4.23 2.64 -7.12
N THR A 54 -4.28 3.75 -7.86
CA THR A 54 -3.10 4.38 -8.49
C THR A 54 -2.19 5.12 -7.50
N ASN A 55 -2.56 5.12 -6.23
CA ASN A 55 -1.93 5.86 -5.15
C ASN A 55 -0.74 5.10 -4.51
N VAL A 56 -0.55 3.83 -4.87
CA VAL A 56 0.57 2.99 -4.40
C VAL A 56 1.77 3.13 -5.33
N LYS A 57 2.93 3.50 -4.77
CA LYS A 57 4.19 3.67 -5.50
C LYS A 57 5.22 2.65 -5.01
N ILE A 58 5.69 1.77 -5.89
CA ILE A 58 6.60 0.68 -5.52
C ILE A 58 8.06 1.13 -5.67
N ILE A 59 8.84 0.94 -4.61
CA ILE A 59 10.31 1.02 -4.60
C ILE A 59 10.88 -0.39 -4.55
N ARG A 60 11.64 -0.75 -5.57
CA ARG A 60 12.32 -2.04 -5.66
C ARG A 60 13.60 -2.05 -4.83
N LEU A 61 13.73 -3.03 -3.94
CA LEU A 61 14.92 -3.31 -3.12
C LEU A 61 15.48 -4.68 -3.47
N PRO A 62 16.80 -4.93 -3.30
CA PRO A 62 17.37 -6.26 -3.52
C PRO A 62 16.77 -7.33 -2.59
N CYS A 63 16.51 -6.97 -1.33
CA CYS A 63 15.83 -7.79 -0.32
C CYS A 63 15.23 -6.87 0.75
N THR A 64 14.20 -7.31 1.49
CA THR A 64 13.67 -6.56 2.65
C THR A 64 14.71 -6.34 3.73
N GLY A 65 15.75 -7.19 3.83
CA GLY A 65 16.86 -6.96 4.76
C GLY A 65 17.66 -5.68 4.52
N LYS A 66 17.51 -5.02 3.36
CA LYS A 66 18.09 -3.70 3.08
C LYS A 66 17.28 -2.55 3.70
N LEU A 67 16.02 -2.81 4.05
CA LEU A 67 15.13 -1.82 4.63
C LEU A 67 15.53 -1.57 6.09
N ASP A 68 15.73 -0.30 6.42
CA ASP A 68 16.00 0.18 7.77
C ASP A 68 15.03 1.33 8.09
N HIS A 69 14.86 1.61 9.37
CA HIS A 69 14.03 2.68 9.91
C HIS A 69 14.34 4.03 9.25
N GLY A 70 15.59 4.31 8.88
CA GLY A 70 15.95 5.53 8.17
C GLY A 70 15.20 5.71 6.85
N TYR A 71 14.94 4.63 6.09
CA TYR A 71 14.16 4.69 4.85
C TYR A 71 12.68 4.96 5.13
N ILE A 72 12.13 4.36 6.18
CA ILE A 72 10.73 4.51 6.58
C ILE A 72 10.48 5.94 7.07
N MET A 73 11.32 6.44 7.98
CA MET A 73 11.22 7.81 8.48
C MET A 73 11.39 8.83 7.36
N ARG A 74 12.33 8.59 6.43
CA ARG A 74 12.52 9.47 5.27
C ARG A 74 11.32 9.47 4.32
N ALA A 75 10.58 8.37 4.22
CA ALA A 75 9.35 8.32 3.43
C ALA A 75 8.27 9.21 4.05
N PHE A 76 8.06 9.14 5.36
CA PHE A 76 7.13 10.02 6.07
C PHE A 76 7.54 11.49 6.02
N GLU A 77 8.82 11.82 6.19
CA GLU A 77 9.34 13.18 6.03
C GLU A 77 9.08 13.77 4.63
N ARG A 78 9.00 12.92 3.61
CA ARG A 78 8.72 13.32 2.22
C ARG A 78 7.22 13.42 1.92
N GLY A 79 6.35 13.19 2.91
CA GLY A 79 4.90 13.29 2.78
C GLY A 79 4.21 12.02 2.28
N ALA A 80 4.79 10.83 2.51
CA ALA A 80 4.03 9.59 2.37
C ALA A 80 3.01 9.48 3.52
N ASP A 81 1.75 9.18 3.20
CA ASP A 81 0.69 8.97 4.20
C ASP A 81 0.77 7.56 4.80
N GLY A 82 1.36 6.63 4.06
CA GLY A 82 1.57 5.25 4.49
C GLY A 82 2.80 4.63 3.86
N VAL A 83 3.36 3.67 4.59
CA VAL A 83 4.49 2.85 4.12
C VAL A 83 4.09 1.39 4.21
N PHE A 84 4.32 0.65 3.12
CA PHE A 84 4.12 -0.78 3.05
C PHE A 84 5.48 -1.46 2.84
N ALA A 85 5.78 -2.50 3.62
CA ALA A 85 7.02 -3.26 3.48
C ALA A 85 6.68 -4.73 3.25
N ALA A 86 7.12 -5.28 2.12
CA ALA A 86 6.85 -6.66 1.74
C ALA A 86 8.12 -7.36 1.24
N GLY A 87 8.33 -8.59 1.71
CA GLY A 87 9.51 -9.40 1.50
C GLY A 87 9.21 -10.82 1.07
#